data_AF-A0A968HET2-F1
#
_entry.id   AF-A0A968HET2-F1
#
_cell.length_a   1.000
_cell.length_b   1.000
_cell.length_c   1.000
_cell.angle_alpha   90.00
_cell.angle_beta   90.00
_cell.angle_gamma   90.00
#
_symmetry.space_group_name_H-M   'P 1'
#
loop_
_entity.id
_entity.type
_entity.pdbx_description
1 polymer ?
#
loop_
_entity_poly.entity_id
_entity_poly.type
_entity_poly.pdbx_seq_one_letter_code
_entity_poly.pdbx_strand_id
1 'polypeptide(L)'
;MPILVRRAISVAIACCLVGFSWFWAIAPAAADYCFGRGDRQICLTDVRRSAKHPWEYWVVRWDTNSAKGDSSKERKVREVYNCRDRLRTTQAGETVRFQTDDPQAEFCRVLQKR
;
A
#
# COMPACT_ATOMS: atom_id res chain seq x y z
N MET A 1 -0.94 45.35 34.92
CA MET A 1 -0.83 43.92 34.56
C MET A 1 0.58 43.65 34.04
N PRO A 2 1.38 42.83 34.72
CA PRO A 2 2.83 42.89 34.61
C PRO A 2 3.33 42.28 33.30
N ILE A 3 4.36 42.89 32.74
CA ILE A 3 5.05 42.54 31.47
C ILE A 3 5.44 41.05 31.42
N LEU A 4 5.66 40.43 32.59
CA LEU A 4 5.87 38.98 32.77
C LEU A 4 4.72 38.12 32.25
N VAL A 5 3.46 38.53 32.46
CA VAL A 5 2.28 37.78 32.00
C VAL A 5 2.16 37.83 30.48
N ARG A 6 2.45 38.98 29.85
CA ARG A 6 2.47 39.11 28.38
C ARG A 6 3.56 38.25 27.74
N ARG A 7 4.76 38.18 28.33
CA ARG A 7 5.86 37.33 27.85
C ARG A 7 5.54 35.84 27.98
N ALA A 8 4.95 35.42 29.09
CA ALA A 8 4.54 34.02 29.30
C ALA A 8 3.47 33.58 28.29
N ILE A 9 2.49 34.45 28.00
CA ILE A 9 1.44 34.19 26.99
C ILE A 9 2.06 34.08 25.59
N SER A 10 2.99 34.97 25.22
CA SER A 10 3.65 34.90 23.90
C SER A 10 4.47 33.61 23.72
N VAL A 11 5.16 33.14 24.75
CA VAL A 11 5.91 31.87 24.70
C VAL A 11 4.96 30.68 24.58
N ALA A 12 3.85 30.68 25.34
CA ALA A 12 2.84 29.64 25.24
C ALA A 12 2.21 29.57 23.84
N ILE A 13 1.88 30.73 23.25
CA ILE A 13 1.35 30.81 21.88
C ILE A 13 2.39 30.31 20.88
N ALA A 14 3.66 30.71 21.00
CA ALA A 14 4.72 30.23 20.11
C ALA A 14 4.89 28.70 20.20
N CYS A 15 4.87 28.12 21.40
CA CYS A 15 4.92 26.67 21.59
C CYS A 15 3.69 25.97 21.01
N CYS A 16 2.48 26.54 21.18
CA CYS A 16 1.26 26.01 20.58
C CYS A 16 1.31 26.05 19.04
N LEU A 17 1.81 27.14 18.45
CA LEU A 17 1.93 27.28 16.99
C LEU A 17 2.97 26.31 16.41
N VAL A 18 4.10 26.12 17.09
CA VAL A 18 5.13 25.15 16.68
C VAL A 18 4.59 23.72 16.81
N GLY A 19 3.92 23.39 17.92
CA GLY A 19 3.31 22.08 18.12
C GLY A 19 2.20 21.77 17.10
N PHE A 20 1.35 22.75 16.79
CA PHE A 20 0.30 22.60 15.79
C PHE A 20 0.88 22.41 14.39
N SER A 21 1.96 23.13 14.03
CA SER A 21 2.62 22.97 12.72
C SER A 21 3.12 21.56 12.45
N TRP A 22 3.62 20.84 13.46
CA TRP A 22 4.12 19.47 13.28
C TRP A 22 3.01 18.43 13.13
N PHE A 23 1.82 18.69 13.67
CA PHE A 23 0.68 17.78 13.55
C PHE A 23 0.21 17.62 12.09
N TRP A 24 0.33 18.68 11.28
CA TRP A 24 -0.08 18.65 9.86
C TRP A 24 0.96 18.01 8.93
N ALA A 25 2.18 17.74 9.40
CA ALA A 25 3.25 17.19 8.57
C ALA A 25 3.18 15.65 8.41
N ILE A 26 2.27 14.97 9.11
CA ILE A 26 2.14 13.51 9.05
C ILE A 26 1.16 13.14 7.93
N ALA A 27 1.68 12.98 6.71
CA ALA A 27 0.92 12.36 5.63
C ALA A 27 0.76 10.84 5.89
N PRO A 28 -0.41 10.24 5.63
CA PRO A 28 -0.56 8.80 5.72
C PRO A 28 0.35 8.13 4.68
N ALA A 29 1.30 7.32 5.14
CA ALA A 29 2.12 6.51 4.26
C ALA A 29 1.24 5.43 3.62
N ALA A 30 0.99 5.53 2.31
CA ALA A 30 0.39 4.45 1.55
C ALA A 30 1.40 3.30 1.49
N ALA A 31 1.11 2.21 2.20
CA ALA A 31 1.94 1.02 2.18
C ALA A 31 1.59 0.16 0.96
N ASP A 32 2.47 0.20 -0.05
CA ASP A 32 2.40 -0.72 -1.19
C ASP A 32 3.02 -2.07 -0.81
N TYR A 33 2.34 -3.16 -1.13
CA TYR A 33 2.89 -4.51 -0.93
C TYR A 33 3.68 -4.92 -2.15
N CYS A 34 4.99 -4.70 -2.12
CA CYS A 34 5.87 -5.05 -3.21
C CYS A 34 6.58 -6.39 -2.98
N PHE A 35 6.60 -7.20 -4.02
CA PHE A 35 7.27 -8.49 -4.07
C PHE A 35 8.15 -8.52 -5.32
N GLY A 36 9.45 -8.75 -5.17
CA GLY A 36 10.40 -8.80 -6.28
C GLY A 36 11.22 -10.07 -6.30
N ARG A 37 11.55 -10.55 -7.51
CA ARG A 37 12.53 -11.62 -7.73
C ARG A 37 13.35 -11.30 -8.97
N GLY A 38 14.64 -11.04 -8.78
CA GLY A 38 15.53 -10.55 -9.84
C GLY A 38 15.12 -9.17 -10.33
N ASP A 39 15.10 -8.98 -11.65
CA ASP A 39 14.81 -7.68 -12.30
C ASP A 39 13.32 -7.37 -12.45
N ARG A 40 12.45 -8.19 -11.86
CA ARG A 40 10.99 -8.00 -11.89
C ARG A 40 10.44 -7.79 -10.49
N GLN A 41 9.74 -6.68 -10.30
CA GLN A 41 9.05 -6.34 -9.06
C GLN A 41 7.57 -6.09 -9.33
N ILE A 42 6.73 -6.71 -8.50
CA ILE A 42 5.28 -6.60 -8.56
C ILE A 42 4.80 -5.94 -7.28
N CYS A 43 4.12 -4.80 -7.41
CA CYS A 43 3.55 -4.07 -6.29
C CYS A 43 2.02 -4.16 -6.31
N LEU A 44 1.43 -4.52 -5.18
CA LEU A 44 -0.01 -4.49 -4.96
C LEU A 44 -0.37 -3.23 -4.20
N THR A 45 -1.28 -2.47 -4.80
CA THR A 45 -1.80 -1.20 -4.30
C THR A 45 -3.32 -1.31 -4.19
N ASP A 46 -3.94 -0.51 -3.32
CA ASP A 46 -5.40 -0.49 -3.11
C ASP A 46 -5.98 -1.90 -2.86
N VAL A 47 -5.38 -2.62 -1.91
CA VAL A 47 -5.81 -3.96 -1.50
C VAL A 47 -7.10 -3.86 -0.70
N ARG A 48 -8.18 -4.45 -1.19
CA ARG A 48 -9.48 -4.50 -0.51
C ARG A 48 -9.99 -5.92 -0.38
N ARG A 49 -10.35 -6.35 0.83
CA ARG A 49 -10.98 -7.65 1.08
C ARG A 49 -12.48 -7.58 0.72
N SER A 50 -13.01 -8.63 0.08
CA SER A 50 -14.44 -8.76 -0.19
C SER A 50 -15.23 -9.01 1.11
N ALA A 51 -16.36 -8.33 1.27
CA ALA A 51 -17.26 -8.54 2.41
C ALA A 51 -18.07 -9.84 2.30
N LYS A 52 -18.37 -10.27 1.06
CA LYS A 52 -19.15 -11.50 0.79
C LYS A 52 -18.27 -12.76 0.87
N HIS A 53 -17.02 -12.64 0.45
CA HIS A 53 -16.06 -13.75 0.36
C HIS A 53 -14.73 -13.33 1.00
N PRO A 54 -14.49 -13.64 2.29
CA PRO A 54 -13.34 -13.12 3.03
C PRO A 54 -11.98 -13.62 2.50
N TRP A 55 -11.98 -14.66 1.68
CA TRP A 55 -10.80 -15.17 0.98
C TRP A 55 -10.50 -14.46 -0.36
N GLU A 56 -11.37 -13.53 -0.79
CA GLU A 56 -11.21 -12.76 -2.03
C GLU A 56 -10.68 -11.35 -1.76
N TYR A 57 -9.73 -10.94 -2.59
CA TYR A 57 -9.08 -9.63 -2.52
C TYR A 57 -9.08 -8.95 -3.88
N TRP A 58 -9.54 -7.71 -3.90
CA TRP A 58 -9.40 -6.80 -5.02
C TRP A 58 -8.08 -6.07 -4.87
N VAL A 59 -7.24 -6.13 -5.89
CA VAL A 59 -5.91 -5.50 -5.85
C VAL A 59 -5.62 -4.78 -7.16
N VAL A 60 -5.00 -3.61 -7.08
CA VAL A 60 -4.40 -2.95 -8.25
C VAL A 60 -2.94 -3.34 -8.30
N ARG A 61 -2.52 -4.00 -9.38
CA ARG A 61 -1.15 -4.48 -9.54
C ARG A 61 -0.34 -3.53 -10.42
N TRP A 62 0.88 -3.26 -10.01
CA TRP A 62 1.91 -2.64 -10.83
C TRP A 62 3.01 -3.65 -11.08
N ASP A 63 3.41 -3.80 -12.33
CA ASP A 63 4.55 -4.62 -12.73
C ASP A 63 5.68 -3.67 -13.14
N THR A 64 6.85 -3.89 -12.57
CA THR A 64 8.08 -3.19 -12.95
C THR A 64 9.01 -4.24 -13.50
N ASN A 65 9.38 -4.07 -14.77
CA ASN A 65 10.35 -4.92 -15.43
C ASN A 65 11.61 -4.08 -15.69
N SER A 66 12.52 -4.09 -14.72
CA SER A 66 13.79 -3.36 -14.80
C SER A 66 14.72 -3.90 -15.89
N ALA A 67 14.45 -5.10 -16.43
CA ALA A 67 15.28 -5.74 -17.46
C ALA A 67 15.34 -4.98 -18.80
N LYS A 68 14.44 -4.01 -19.05
CA LYS A 68 14.44 -3.20 -20.28
C LYS A 68 15.11 -1.82 -20.15
N GLY A 69 15.71 -1.48 -19.02
CA GLY A 69 16.27 -0.14 -18.78
C GLY A 69 15.21 0.97 -18.71
N ASP A 70 13.94 0.60 -18.81
CA ASP A 70 12.79 1.47 -18.69
C ASP A 70 12.13 1.14 -17.34
N SER A 71 12.27 2.03 -16.38
CA SER A 71 11.55 1.96 -15.09
C SER A 71 10.06 2.31 -15.26
N SER A 72 9.48 2.01 -16.42
CA SER A 72 8.07 2.23 -16.68
C SER A 72 7.25 1.24 -15.85
N LYS A 73 6.51 1.79 -14.89
CA LYS A 73 5.53 1.06 -14.09
C LYS A 73 4.34 0.74 -14.98
N GLU A 74 4.21 -0.51 -15.43
CA GLU A 74 3.04 -0.92 -16.18
C GLU A 74 1.88 -1.18 -15.19
N ARG A 75 0.84 -0.34 -15.25
CA ARG A 75 -0.34 -0.49 -14.40
C ARG A 75 -1.22 -1.61 -14.95
N LYS A 76 -1.33 -2.72 -14.24
CA LYS A 76 -2.35 -3.74 -14.50
C LYS A 76 -3.58 -3.40 -13.68
N VAL A 77 -4.64 -2.97 -14.38
CA VAL A 77 -5.81 -2.39 -13.76
C VAL A 77 -6.71 -3.50 -13.21
N ARG A 78 -6.70 -3.63 -11.88
CA ARG A 78 -7.62 -4.41 -11.03
C ARG A 78 -7.69 -5.91 -11.33
N GLU A 79 -7.17 -6.70 -10.39
CA GLU A 79 -7.28 -8.15 -10.39
C GLU A 79 -8.01 -8.62 -9.12
N VAL A 80 -8.58 -9.84 -9.19
CA VAL A 80 -9.22 -10.48 -8.03
C VAL A 80 -8.41 -11.70 -7.63
N TYR A 81 -7.95 -11.75 -6.37
CA TYR A 81 -7.18 -12.86 -5.83
C TYR A 81 -8.07 -13.67 -4.91
N ASN A 82 -8.27 -14.95 -5.24
CA ASN A 82 -8.87 -15.92 -4.36
C ASN A 82 -7.75 -16.68 -3.64
N CYS A 83 -7.49 -16.29 -2.40
CA CYS A 83 -6.40 -16.86 -1.60
C CYS A 83 -6.72 -18.26 -1.04
N ARG A 84 -7.99 -18.69 -1.03
CA ARG A 84 -8.36 -20.05 -0.64
C ARG A 84 -7.99 -21.04 -1.74
N ASP A 85 -8.40 -20.74 -2.96
CA ASP A 85 -8.25 -21.64 -4.11
C ASP A 85 -6.93 -21.38 -4.88
N ARG A 86 -6.16 -20.37 -4.45
CA ARG A 86 -4.89 -19.92 -5.04
C ARG A 86 -5.05 -19.55 -6.52
N LEU A 87 -6.08 -18.77 -6.81
CA LEU A 87 -6.43 -18.30 -8.16
C LEU A 87 -6.34 -16.78 -8.22
N ARG A 88 -6.00 -16.25 -9.40
CA ARG A 88 -6.27 -14.86 -9.75
C ARG A 88 -7.10 -14.77 -11.00
N THR A 89 -7.99 -13.80 -11.03
CA THR A 89 -8.69 -13.38 -12.23
C THR A 89 -8.04 -12.09 -12.73
N THR A 90 -7.52 -12.13 -13.96
CA THR A 90 -6.87 -11.00 -14.61
C THR A 90 -7.91 -9.97 -15.05
N GLN A 91 -7.45 -8.78 -15.47
CA GLN A 91 -8.33 -7.76 -16.05
C GLN A 91 -9.11 -8.27 -17.28
N ALA A 92 -8.55 -9.21 -18.04
CA ALA A 92 -9.21 -9.83 -19.19
C ALA A 92 -10.30 -10.85 -18.79
N GLY A 93 -10.52 -11.08 -17.49
CA GLY A 93 -11.45 -12.08 -16.98
C GLY A 93 -10.88 -13.51 -16.95
N GLU A 94 -9.63 -13.69 -17.38
CA GLU A 94 -8.97 -14.99 -17.37
C GLU A 94 -8.62 -15.40 -15.94
N THR A 95 -9.03 -16.60 -15.53
CA THR A 95 -8.68 -17.15 -14.23
C THR A 95 -7.46 -18.06 -14.36
N VAL A 96 -6.37 -17.66 -13.73
CA VAL A 96 -5.09 -18.38 -13.72
C VAL A 96 -4.70 -18.74 -12.29
N ARG A 97 -4.14 -19.93 -12.12
CA ARG A 97 -3.64 -20.41 -10.82
C ARG A 97 -2.34 -19.71 -10.47
N PHE A 98 -2.13 -19.42 -9.19
CA PHE A 98 -0.81 -19.00 -8.70
C PHE A 98 0.19 -20.12 -8.91
N GLN A 99 1.35 -19.78 -9.47
CA GLN A 99 2.49 -20.68 -9.50
C GLN A 99 3.14 -20.74 -8.12
N THR A 100 3.84 -21.84 -7.82
CA THR A 100 4.46 -22.10 -6.50
C THR A 100 5.43 -21.00 -6.07
N ASP A 101 5.96 -20.27 -7.04
CA ASP A 101 6.96 -19.22 -6.91
C ASP A 101 6.44 -17.82 -7.25
N ASP A 102 5.13 -17.70 -7.46
CA ASP A 102 4.55 -16.42 -7.82
C ASP A 102 4.59 -15.44 -6.64
N PRO A 103 5.01 -14.19 -6.87
CA PRO A 103 4.98 -13.15 -5.83
C PRO A 103 3.58 -12.94 -5.23
N GLN A 104 2.51 -13.28 -5.96
CA GLN A 104 1.12 -13.21 -5.47
C GLN A 104 0.77 -14.34 -4.49
N ALA A 105 1.42 -15.49 -4.60
CA ALA A 105 1.24 -16.59 -3.66
C ALA A 105 1.73 -16.21 -2.26
N GLU A 106 2.81 -15.43 -2.20
CA GLU A 106 3.37 -14.89 -0.97
C GLU A 106 2.42 -13.91 -0.28
N PHE A 107 1.80 -13.01 -1.06
CA PHE A 107 0.78 -12.09 -0.55
C PHE A 107 -0.36 -12.82 0.18
N CYS A 108 -0.91 -13.88 -0.42
CA CYS A 108 -1.97 -14.66 0.21
C CYS A 108 -1.51 -15.34 1.51
N ARG A 109 -0.25 -15.79 1.58
CA ARG A 109 0.35 -16.36 2.79
C ARG A 109 0.46 -15.34 3.92
N VAL A 110 0.87 -14.12 3.60
CA VAL A 110 0.99 -13.02 4.58
C VAL A 110 -0.37 -12.63 5.12
N LEU A 111 -1.39 -12.53 4.27
CA LEU A 111 -2.73 -12.13 4.69
C LEU A 111 -3.54 -13.23 5.40
N GLN A 112 -3.22 -14.50 5.19
CA GLN A 112 -3.83 -15.59 5.97
C GLN A 112 -3.33 -15.66 7.42
N LYS A 113 -2.14 -15.11 7.69
CA LYS A 113 -1.55 -15.11 9.04
C LYS A 113 -1.99 -13.92 9.91
N ARG A 114 -2.70 -12.95 9.35
CA ARG A 114 -3.10 -11.71 10.00
C ARG A 114 -4.63 -11.66 10.17
#